data_AF-A0A8T8I345-F1
#
_entry.id   AF-A0A8T8I345-F1
#
_cell.length_a   1.000
_cell.length_b   1.000
_cell.length_c   1.000
_cell.angle_alpha   90.00
_cell.angle_beta   90.00
_cell.angle_gamma   90.00
#
_symmetry.space_group_name_H-M   'P 1'
#
loop_
_entity.id
_entity.type
_entity.pdbx_description
1 polymer ?
#
loop_
_entity_poly.entity_id
_entity_poly.type
_entity_poly.pdbx_seq_one_letter_code
_entity_poly.pdbx_strand_id
1 'polypeptide(L)'
;MEVLWVVLLGLLTAGYFALAGFDYGVGLLFRFVGRDEAERARVLRAVTPFVLGNEVWLVAAVGVLFGAFPRLEGELLSAHHGGFVAVLVGLVAFTAAVQLRSHPWWDVVL
;
A
#
# COMPACT_ATOMS: atom_id res chain seq x y z
N MET A 1 13.66 -20.51 -16.74
CA MET A 1 12.44 -19.67 -16.69
C MET A 1 12.02 -19.35 -15.27
N GLU A 2 12.13 -20.27 -14.30
CA GLU A 2 11.76 -20.00 -12.90
C GLU A 2 12.54 -18.84 -12.26
N VAL A 3 13.85 -18.72 -12.53
CA VAL A 3 14.68 -17.65 -11.98
C VAL A 3 14.16 -16.26 -12.35
N LEU A 4 13.63 -16.08 -13.56
CA LEU A 4 13.05 -14.81 -13.99
C LEU A 4 11.85 -14.44 -13.11
N TRP A 5 10.93 -15.38 -12.87
CA TRP A 5 9.76 -15.13 -12.05
C TRP A 5 10.10 -14.85 -10.59
N VAL A 6 11.11 -15.53 -10.04
CA VAL A 6 11.59 -15.26 -8.68
C VAL A 6 12.19 -13.84 -8.60
N VAL A 7 13.02 -13.46 -9.57
CA VAL A 7 13.60 -12.12 -9.64
C VAL A 7 12.51 -11.05 -9.80
N LEU A 8 11.51 -11.29 -10.66
CA LEU A 8 10.38 -10.38 -10.84
C LEU A 8 9.56 -10.23 -9.57
N LEU A 9 9.19 -11.33 -8.91
CA LEU A 9 8.47 -11.30 -7.65
C LEU A 9 9.26 -10.54 -6.57
N GLY A 10 10.57 -10.80 -6.46
CA GLY A 10 11.46 -10.09 -5.55
C GLY A 10 11.55 -8.60 -5.85
N LEU A 11 11.69 -8.22 -7.13
CA LEU A 11 11.77 -6.82 -7.56
C LEU A 11 10.47 -6.07 -7.28
N LEU A 12 9.32 -6.66 -7.63
CA LEU A 12 8.01 -6.04 -7.41
C LEU A 12 7.74 -5.85 -5.91
N THR A 13 8.07 -6.86 -5.11
CA THR A 13 7.89 -6.83 -3.66
C THR A 13 8.83 -5.82 -3.00
N ALA A 14 10.12 -5.81 -3.38
CA ALA A 14 11.09 -4.83 -2.88
C ALA A 14 10.72 -3.40 -3.29
N GLY A 15 10.27 -3.21 -4.54
CA GLY A 15 9.78 -1.93 -5.03
C GLY A 15 8.57 -1.43 -4.23
N TYR A 16 7.60 -2.31 -3.96
CA TYR A 16 6.47 -1.98 -3.09
C TYR A 16 6.93 -1.53 -1.70
N PHE A 17 7.80 -2.29 -1.02
CA PHE A 17 8.27 -1.91 0.31
C PHE A 17 9.10 -0.62 0.32
N ALA A 18 9.90 -0.38 -0.72
CA ALA A 18 10.68 0.85 -0.85
C ALA A 18 9.78 2.08 -1.05
N LEU A 19 8.76 1.97 -1.90
CA LEU A 19 7.87 3.08 -2.24
C LEU A 19 6.78 3.30 -1.18
N ALA A 20 6.01 2.26 -0.86
CA ALA A 20 4.94 2.33 0.13
C ALA A 20 5.46 2.53 1.56
N GLY A 21 6.71 2.13 1.85
CA GLY A 21 7.34 2.34 3.15
C GLY A 21 7.40 3.81 3.57
N PHE A 22 7.57 4.73 2.62
CA PHE A 22 7.51 6.16 2.88
C PHE A 22 6.10 6.62 3.26
N ASP A 23 5.07 6.14 2.55
CA ASP A 23 3.67 6.50 2.82
C ASP A 23 3.25 6.07 4.23
N TYR A 24 3.56 4.83 4.58
CA TYR A 24 3.29 4.30 5.92
C TYR A 24 4.11 5.04 6.98
N GLY A 25 5.36 5.40 6.68
CA GLY A 25 6.20 6.21 7.56
C GLY A 25 5.59 7.58 7.85
N VAL A 26 5.08 8.28 6.83
CA VAL A 26 4.37 9.55 7.01
C VAL A 26 3.07 9.36 7.79
N GLY A 27 2.32 8.29 7.54
CA GLY A 27 1.11 7.95 8.31
C GLY A 27 1.40 7.71 9.80
N LEU A 28 2.44 6.94 10.12
CA LEU A 28 2.87 6.65 11.50
C LEU A 28 3.37 7.91 12.22
N LEU A 29 4.10 8.77 11.50
CA LEU A 29 4.66 9.99 12.05
C LEU A 29 3.73 11.19 11.93
N PHE A 30 2.48 11.02 11.45
CA PHE A 30 1.57 12.12 11.13
C PHE A 30 1.36 13.11 12.28
N ARG A 31 1.34 12.62 13.53
CA ARG A 31 1.17 13.48 14.72
C ARG A 31 2.43 14.25 15.11
N PHE A 32 3.60 13.81 14.64
CA PHE A 32 4.92 14.42 14.90
C PHE A 32 5.41 15.27 13.71
N VAL A 33 4.90 15.01 12.52
CA VAL A 33 5.19 15.74 11.29
C VAL A 33 4.32 17.00 11.24
N GLY A 34 4.95 18.18 11.31
CA GLY A 34 4.26 19.48 11.27
C GLY A 34 3.93 20.05 12.66
N ARG A 35 4.10 21.36 12.79
CA ARG A 35 3.91 22.14 14.03
C ARG A 35 2.44 22.49 14.26
N ASP A 36 1.66 22.58 13.19
CA ASP A 36 0.23 22.87 13.20
C ASP A 36 -0.55 21.98 12.21
N GLU A 37 -1.88 22.11 12.23
CA GLU A 37 -2.77 21.32 11.37
C GLU A 37 -2.59 21.65 9.88
N ALA A 38 -2.19 22.88 9.54
CA ALA A 38 -1.98 23.29 8.15
C ALA A 38 -0.70 22.70 7.56
N GLU A 39 0.37 22.60 8.33
CA GLU A 39 1.59 21.87 7.97
C GLU A 39 1.32 20.37 7.81
N ARG A 40 0.56 19.76 8.74
CA ARG A 40 0.14 18.35 8.64
C ARG A 40 -0.67 18.07 7.39
N ALA A 41 -1.66 18.92 7.10
CA ALA A 41 -2.48 18.80 5.89
C ALA A 41 -1.64 18.96 4.61
N ARG A 42 -0.66 19.86 4.59
CA ARG A 42 0.28 20.01 3.46
C ARG A 42 1.11 18.76 3.24
N VAL A 43 1.66 18.17 4.30
CA VAL A 43 2.44 16.92 4.16
C VAL A 43 1.55 15.78 3.69
N LEU A 44 0.35 15.64 4.25
CA LEU A 44 -0.57 14.58 3.83
C LEU A 44 -0.95 14.72 2.35
N ARG A 45 -1.32 15.92 1.88
CA ARG A 45 -1.65 16.18 0.48
C ARG A 45 -0.48 15.91 -0.48
N ALA A 46 0.75 16.06 -0.02
CA ALA A 46 1.92 15.71 -0.82
C ALA A 46 2.06 14.20 -1.01
N VAL A 47 1.63 13.39 -0.03
CA VAL A 47 1.77 11.92 -0.07
C VAL A 47 0.56 11.24 -0.73
N THR A 48 -0.65 11.78 -0.57
CA THR A 48 -1.90 11.17 -1.06
C THR A 48 -1.84 10.66 -2.51
N PRO A 49 -1.28 11.38 -3.50
CA PRO A 49 -1.24 10.90 -4.89
C PRO A 49 -0.43 9.62 -5.08
N PHE A 50 0.53 9.36 -4.18
CA PHE A 50 1.45 8.22 -4.28
C PHE A 50 0.90 6.95 -3.64
N VAL A 51 0.03 7.07 -2.62
CA VAL A 51 -0.52 5.91 -1.89
C VAL A 51 -1.16 4.90 -2.85
N LEU A 52 -2.07 5.35 -3.71
CA LEU A 52 -2.74 4.47 -4.68
C LEU A 52 -1.77 3.99 -5.77
N GLY A 53 -0.82 4.84 -6.18
CA GLY A 53 0.20 4.47 -7.17
C GLY A 53 1.11 3.35 -6.67
N ASN A 54 1.44 3.37 -5.38
CA ASN A 54 2.31 2.37 -4.77
C ASN A 54 1.62 1.01 -4.61
N GLU A 55 0.30 0.98 -4.39
CA GLU A 55 -0.49 -0.27 -4.35
C GLU A 55 -0.40 -1.08 -5.64
N VAL A 56 -0.16 -0.45 -6.80
CA VAL A 56 -0.01 -1.14 -8.09
C VAL A 56 1.15 -2.15 -8.06
N TRP A 57 2.23 -1.85 -7.33
CA TRP A 57 3.36 -2.76 -7.17
C TRP A 57 2.98 -4.03 -6.41
N LEU A 58 2.18 -3.89 -5.35
CA LEU A 58 1.67 -5.01 -4.57
C LEU A 58 0.73 -5.88 -5.41
N VAL A 59 -0.21 -5.27 -6.14
CA VAL A 59 -1.14 -5.99 -7.01
C VAL A 59 -0.38 -6.78 -8.08
N ALA A 60 0.65 -6.18 -8.69
CA ALA A 60 1.50 -6.88 -9.65
C ALA A 60 2.28 -8.04 -9.00
N ALA A 61 2.85 -7.86 -7.81
CA ALA A 61 3.54 -8.92 -7.08
C ALA A 61 2.60 -10.09 -6.76
N VAL A 62 1.38 -9.82 -6.30
CA VAL A 62 0.34 -10.83 -6.05
C VAL A 62 -0.05 -11.53 -7.35
N GLY A 63 -0.21 -10.80 -8.45
CA GLY A 63 -0.50 -11.39 -9.77
C GLY A 63 0.60 -12.35 -10.23
N VAL A 64 1.88 -11.99 -10.03
CA VAL A 64 3.01 -12.88 -10.31
C VAL A 64 3.01 -14.10 -9.38
N LEU A 65 2.73 -13.92 -8.09
CA LEU A 65 2.64 -15.02 -7.13
C LEU A 65 1.58 -16.05 -7.55
N PHE A 66 0.37 -15.59 -7.90
CA PHE A 66 -0.74 -16.44 -8.31
C PHE A 66 -0.49 -17.11 -9.68
N GLY A 67 0.13 -16.38 -10.62
CA GLY A 67 0.37 -16.88 -11.98
C GLY A 67 1.56 -17.82 -12.11
N ALA A 68 2.67 -17.52 -11.44
CA ALA A 68 3.93 -18.24 -11.59
C ALA A 68 4.21 -19.24 -10.45
N PHE A 69 3.56 -19.11 -9.28
CA PHE A 69 3.82 -19.93 -8.10
C PHE A 69 2.54 -20.47 -7.43
N PRO A 70 1.68 -21.22 -8.15
CA PRO A 70 0.38 -21.68 -7.62
C PRO A 70 0.50 -22.58 -6.38
N ARG A 71 1.58 -23.37 -6.25
CA ARG A 71 1.82 -24.17 -5.04
C ARG A 71 2.09 -23.30 -3.82
N LEU A 72 2.94 -22.28 -3.98
CA LEU A 72 3.29 -21.36 -2.90
C LEU A 72 2.08 -20.53 -2.48
N GLU A 73 1.30 -20.05 -3.45
CA GLU A 73 0.03 -19.35 -3.20
C GLU A 73 -0.94 -20.20 -2.37
N GLY A 74 -1.18 -21.46 -2.76
CA GLY A 74 -2.10 -22.35 -2.06
C GLY A 74 -1.64 -22.66 -0.62
N GLU A 75 -0.35 -22.89 -0.41
CA GLU A 75 0.23 -23.11 0.92
C GLU A 75 0.09 -21.86 1.80
N LEU A 76 0.35 -20.67 1.26
CA LEU A 76 0.23 -19.40 1.98
C LEU A 76 -1.22 -19.09 2.37
N LEU A 77 -2.16 -19.16 1.43
CA LEU A 77 -3.57 -18.87 1.70
C LEU A 77 -4.18 -19.87 2.68
N SER A 78 -3.87 -21.16 2.56
CA SER A 78 -4.38 -22.17 3.48
C SER A 78 -3.90 -21.93 4.92
N ALA A 79 -2.63 -21.60 5.10
CA ALA A 79 -2.06 -21.37 6.42
C ALA A 79 -2.38 -19.99 7.01
N HIS A 80 -2.53 -18.95 6.18
CA HIS A 80 -2.58 -17.54 6.63
C HIS A 80 -3.76 -16.75 6.09
N HIS A 81 -4.86 -17.40 5.70
CA HIS A 81 -6.07 -16.72 5.19
C HIS A 81 -6.49 -15.52 6.05
N GLY A 82 -6.58 -15.68 7.36
CA GLY A 82 -6.96 -14.58 8.27
C GLY A 82 -5.95 -13.42 8.28
N GLY A 83 -4.66 -13.72 8.14
CA GLY A 83 -3.61 -12.70 8.01
C GLY A 83 -3.74 -11.89 6.72
N PHE A 84 -4.00 -12.56 5.59
CA PHE A 84 -4.25 -11.87 4.32
C PHE A 84 -5.48 -10.97 4.37
N VAL A 85 -6.58 -11.44 4.96
CA VAL A 85 -7.78 -10.62 5.14
C VAL A 85 -7.49 -9.40 6.01
N ALA A 86 -6.77 -9.56 7.12
CA ALA A 86 -6.39 -8.46 7.99
C ALA A 86 -5.51 -7.42 7.26
N VAL A 87 -4.55 -7.87 6.46
CA VAL A 87 -3.71 -6.98 5.63
C VAL A 87 -4.56 -6.23 4.62
N LEU A 88 -5.44 -6.90 3.88
CA LEU A 88 -6.31 -6.26 2.89
C LEU A 88 -7.22 -5.20 3.51
N VAL A 89 -7.85 -5.51 4.65
CA VAL A 89 -8.67 -4.54 5.39
C VAL A 89 -7.81 -3.36 5.86
N GLY A 90 -6.60 -3.62 6.37
CA GLY A 90 -5.67 -2.58 6.79
C GLY A 90 -5.26 -1.65 5.65
N LEU A 91 -4.97 -2.20 4.46
CA LEU A 91 -4.64 -1.43 3.26
C LEU A 91 -5.80 -0.53 2.83
N VAL A 92 -7.00 -1.11 2.70
CA VAL A 92 -8.20 -0.35 2.31
C VAL A 92 -8.51 0.75 3.32
N ALA A 93 -8.46 0.43 4.62
CA ALA A 93 -8.74 1.40 5.68
C ALA A 93 -7.70 2.53 5.71
N PHE A 94 -6.41 2.22 5.55
CA PHE A 94 -5.34 3.20 5.47
C PHE A 94 -5.54 4.15 4.28
N THR A 95 -5.72 3.59 3.09
CA THR A 95 -5.87 4.36 1.85
C THR A 95 -7.12 5.24 1.89
N ALA A 96 -8.25 4.73 2.40
CA ALA A 96 -9.44 5.52 2.64
C ALA A 96 -9.21 6.65 3.67
N ALA A 97 -8.53 6.36 4.78
CA ALA A 97 -8.26 7.36 5.82
C ALA A 97 -7.37 8.51 5.32
N VAL A 98 -6.36 8.20 4.50
CA VAL A 98 -5.49 9.22 3.86
C VAL A 98 -6.31 10.08 2.89
N GLN A 99 -7.10 9.47 2.01
CA GLN A 99 -7.94 10.19 1.05
C GLN A 99 -8.92 11.12 1.75
N LEU A 100 -9.70 10.61 2.71
CA LEU A 100 -10.69 11.37 3.47
C LEU A 100 -10.10 12.57 4.23
N ARG A 101 -8.86 12.45 4.71
CA ARG A 101 -8.17 13.54 5.43
C ARG A 101 -7.53 14.57 4.49
N SER A 102 -7.14 14.17 3.29
CA SER A 102 -6.47 15.04 2.32
C SER A 102 -7.42 15.87 1.45
N HIS A 103 -8.52 15.25 1.02
CA HIS A 103 -9.57 15.84 0.20
C HIS A 103 -10.90 15.62 0.90
N PRO A 104 -11.46 16.67 1.50
CA PRO A 104 -12.84 16.60 1.88
C PRO A 104 -13.73 16.48 0.64
N TRP A 105 -14.60 15.47 0.64
CA TRP A 105 -15.53 15.17 -0.44
C TRP A 105 -16.51 16.31 -0.78
N TRP A 106 -16.61 17.34 0.07
CA TRP A 106 -17.37 18.55 -0.24
C TRP A 106 -16.74 19.43 -1.34
N ASP A 107 -15.46 19.24 -1.69
CA ASP A 107 -14.81 19.98 -2.79
C ASP A 107 -15.18 19.43 -4.19
N VAL A 108 -15.85 18.27 -4.26
CA VAL A 108 -16.31 17.63 -5.51
C VAL A 108 -17.82 17.78 -5.70
N VAL A 109 -18.55 18.13 -4.63
CA VAL A 109 -20.02 18.18 -4.59
C VAL A 109 -20.55 19.62 -4.54
N LEU A 110 -19.71 20.60 -4.20
CA LEU A 110 -20.00 22.04 -4.25
C LEU A 110 -19.12 22.72 -5.30
#